data_AF-A0A841T3M3-F1
#
_entry.id   AF-A0A841T3M3-F1
#
_cell.length_a   1.000
_cell.length_b   1.000
_cell.length_c   1.000
_cell.angle_alpha   90.00
_cell.angle_beta   90.00
_cell.angle_gamma   90.00
#
_symmetry.space_group_name_H-M   'P 1'
#
loop_
_entity.id
_entity.type
_entity.pdbx_description
1 polymer ?
#
loop_
_entity_poly.entity_id
_entity_poly.type
_entity_poly.pdbx_seq_one_letter_code
_entity_poly.pdbx_strand_id
1 'polypeptide(L)' 'MDSIIENCGLSELAAEVEAARAEMMKHAAAFLAPGGKPSEELIAVSQRLDKLVLQYMTMRFSADLRHPYSR' A
#
# COMPACT_ATOMS: atom_id res chain seq x y z
N MET A 1 16.31 16.32 -11.56
CA MET A 1 16.35 16.34 -10.08
C MET A 1 15.03 15.83 -9.51
N ASP A 2 13.91 16.02 -10.22
CA ASP A 2 12.57 15.49 -9.88
C ASP A 2 12.50 13.95 -9.80
N SER A 3 13.20 13.22 -10.68
CA SER A 3 13.16 11.75 -10.70
C SER A 3 13.72 11.09 -9.42
N ILE A 4 14.59 11.76 -8.66
CA ILE A 4 15.14 11.23 -7.40
C ILE A 4 14.13 11.40 -6.27
N ILE A 5 13.45 12.55 -6.21
CA ILE A 5 12.40 12.83 -5.21
C ILE A 5 11.19 11.93 -5.45
N GLU A 6 10.80 11.71 -6.71
CA GLU A 6 9.71 10.80 -7.08
C GLU A 6 10.03 9.33 -6.75
N ASN A 7 11.26 8.87 -7.00
CA ASN A 7 11.69 7.52 -6.62
C ASN A 7 11.80 7.35 -5.10
N CYS A 8 12.21 8.39 -4.36
CA CYS A 8 12.24 8.37 -2.90
C CYS A 8 10.81 8.24 -2.33
N GLY A 9 9.87 9.03 -2.85
CA GLY A 9 8.46 8.97 -2.43
C GLY A 9 7.77 7.63 -2.79
N LEU A 10 8.10 7.03 -3.94
CA LEU A 10 7.60 5.70 -4.31
C LEU A 10 8.17 4.59 -3.40
N SER A 11 9.44 4.72 -3.00
CA SER A 11 10.09 3.76 -2.10
C SER A 11 9.50 3.82 -0.69
N GLU A 12 9.25 5.02 -0.16
CA GLU A 12 8.61 5.22 1.14
C GLU A 12 7.18 4.68 1.14
N LEU A 13 6.41 5.00 0.09
CA LEU A 13 5.04 4.52 -0.06
C LEU A 13 4.96 2.99 -0.21
N ALA A 14 5.93 2.37 -0.90
CA ALA A 14 6.03 0.92 -0.98
C ALA A 14 6.30 0.27 0.40
N ALA A 15 7.15 0.89 1.23
CA ALA A 15 7.40 0.42 2.59
C ALA A 15 6.15 0.52 3.47
N GLU A 16 5.37 1.60 3.34
CA GLU A 16 4.10 1.77 4.05
C GLU A 16 3.04 0.74 3.64
N VAL A 17 2.96 0.41 2.34
CA VAL A 17 2.08 -0.65 1.83
C VAL A 17 2.45 -2.01 2.43
N GLU A 18 3.73 -2.37 2.46
CA GLU A 18 4.15 -3.65 3.04
C GLU A 18 3.93 -3.70 4.55
N ALA A 19 4.14 -2.58 5.27
CA ALA A 19 3.84 -2.48 6.68
C ALA A 19 2.34 -2.67 6.98
N ALA A 20 1.46 -1.99 6.24
CA ALA A 20 0.01 -2.13 6.37
C ALA A 20 -0.46 -3.55 6.00
N ARG A 21 0.17 -4.18 5.00
CA ARG A 21 -0.09 -5.57 4.62
C ARG A 21 0.31 -6.55 5.75
N ALA A 22 1.46 -6.35 6.36
CA ALA A 22 1.91 -7.16 7.49
C ALA A 22 0.99 -7.00 8.72
N GLU A 23 0.52 -5.78 8.99
CA GLU A 23 -0.48 -5.49 10.01
C GLU A 23 -1.81 -6.20 9.72
N MET A 24 -2.29 -6.14 8.46
CA MET A 24 -3.51 -6.83 8.03
C MET A 24 -3.41 -8.34 8.25
N MET A 25 -2.27 -8.95 7.91
CA MET A 25 -2.05 -10.39 8.10
C MET A 25 -2.11 -10.80 9.58
N LYS A 26 -1.63 -9.95 10.49
CA LYS A 26 -1.72 -10.21 11.94
C LYS A 26 -3.17 -10.23 12.42
N HIS A 27 -3.99 -9.27 11.96
CA HIS A 27 -5.41 -9.21 12.33
C HIS A 27 -6.27 -10.24 11.59
N ALA A 28 -5.90 -10.61 10.37
CA ALA A 28 -6.61 -11.60 9.57
C ALA A 28 -6.55 -13.01 10.19
N ALA A 29 -5.49 -13.34 10.93
CA ALA A 29 -5.39 -14.63 11.64
C ALA A 29 -6.56 -14.85 12.63
N ALA A 30 -7.04 -13.78 13.27
CA ALA A 30 -8.19 -13.84 14.17
C ALA A 30 -9.53 -13.98 13.41
N PHE A 31 -9.63 -13.41 12.21
CA PHE A 31 -10.80 -13.54 11.34
C PHE A 31 -10.92 -14.95 10.71
N LEU A 32 -9.79 -15.56 10.34
CA LEU A 32 -9.76 -16.88 9.70
C LEU A 32 -10.10 -18.05 10.65
N ALA A 33 -10.16 -17.81 11.96
CA ALA A 33 -10.61 -18.80 12.92
C ALA A 33 -12.12 -19.10 12.75
N PRO A 34 -12.60 -20.33 13.04
CA PRO A 34 -14.02 -20.67 12.94
C PRO A 34 -14.89 -19.75 13.80
N GLY A 35 -15.85 -19.05 13.20
CA GLY A 35 -16.69 -18.06 13.88
C GLY A 35 -16.03 -16.69 14.09
N GLY A 36 -14.84 -16.48 13.52
CA GLY A 36 -14.12 -15.21 13.52
C GLY A 36 -14.95 -14.11 12.86
N LYS A 37 -15.03 -12.97 13.52
CA LYS A 37 -15.61 -11.74 12.97
C LYS A 37 -14.49 -10.76 12.65
N PRO A 38 -14.63 -9.96 11.58
CA PRO A 38 -13.66 -8.91 11.30
C PRO A 38 -13.68 -7.92 12.47
N SER A 39 -12.52 -7.69 13.08
CA SER A 39 -12.39 -6.67 14.11
C SER A 39 -12.41 -5.27 13.48
N GLU A 40 -12.73 -4.26 14.29
CA GLU A 40 -12.66 -2.86 13.84
C GLU A 40 -11.25 -2.49 13.37
N GLU A 41 -10.20 -3.05 14.00
CA GLU A 41 -8.82 -2.86 13.56
C GLU A 41 -8.56 -3.48 12.19
N LEU A 42 -9.09 -4.67 11.90
CA LEU A 42 -8.94 -5.29 10.58
C LEU A 42 -9.60 -4.45 9.49
N ILE A 43 -10.78 -3.89 9.78
CA ILE A 43 -11.50 -3.01 8.85
C ILE A 43 -10.70 -1.71 8.62
N ALA A 44 -10.20 -1.09 9.69
CA ALA A 44 -9.40 0.13 9.60
C ALA A 44 -8.10 -0.09 8.81
N VAL A 45 -7.40 -1.19 9.06
CA VAL A 45 -6.17 -1.56 8.35
C VAL A 45 -6.46 -1.87 6.88
N SER A 46 -7.58 -2.55 6.57
CA SER A 46 -8.00 -2.78 5.18
C SER A 46 -8.25 -1.48 4.42
N GLN A 47 -9.01 -0.55 5.01
CA GLN A 47 -9.29 0.76 4.39
C GLN A 47 -8.01 1.59 4.20
N ARG A 48 -7.09 1.53 5.17
CA ARG A 48 -5.78 2.18 5.06
C ARG A 48 -4.95 1.58 3.94
N LEU A 49 -4.91 0.25 3.82
CA LEU A 49 -4.17 -0.44 2.77
C LEU A 49 -4.72 -0.09 1.39
N ASP A 50 -6.04 -0.08 1.20
CA ASP A 50 -6.68 0.32 -0.06
C ASP A 50 -6.27 1.73 -0.48
N LYS A 51 -6.25 2.69 0.46
CA LYS A 51 -5.80 4.06 0.20
C LYS A 51 -4.33 4.11 -0.22
N LEU A 52 -3.45 3.39 0.47
CA LEU A 52 -2.02 3.36 0.19
C LEU A 52 -1.74 2.74 -1.19
N VAL A 53 -2.44 1.66 -1.54
CA VAL A 53 -2.33 1.01 -2.85
C VAL A 53 -2.78 1.94 -3.98
N LEU A 54 -3.90 2.65 -3.81
CA LEU A 54 -4.37 3.64 -4.78
C LEU A 54 -3.37 4.78 -4.97
N GLN A 55 -2.78 5.28 -3.88
CA GLN A 55 -1.74 6.31 -3.94
C GLN A 55 -0.50 5.78 -4.67
N TYR A 56 -0.09 4.55 -4.39
CA TYR A 56 1.07 3.92 -5.02
C TYR A 56 0.86 3.75 -6.52
N MET A 57 -0.31 3.24 -6.95
CA MET A 57 -0.66 3.12 -8.35
C MET A 57 -0.69 4.48 -9.05
N THR A 58 -1.25 5.50 -8.41
CA THR A 58 -1.34 6.85 -8.99
C THR A 58 0.04 7.48 -9.18
N MET A 59 0.91 7.37 -8.17
CA MET A 59 2.28 7.89 -8.25
C MET A 59 3.10 7.13 -9.29
N ARG A 60 3.00 5.80 -9.32
CA ARG A 60 3.71 4.96 -10.27
C ARG A 60 3.28 5.24 -11.71
N PHE A 61 1.97 5.34 -11.95
CA PHE A 61 1.43 5.69 -13.26
C PHE A 61 1.86 7.09 -13.71
N SER A 62 1.89 8.06 -12.78
CA SER A 62 2.37 9.42 -13.07
C SER A 62 3.86 9.44 -13.41
N ALA A 63 4.67 8.63 -12.73
CA ALA A 63 6.09 8.47 -13.04
C ALA A 63 6.30 7.83 -14.43
N ASP A 64 5.53 6.77 -14.76
CA ASP A 64 5.58 6.08 -16.05
C ASP A 64 5.16 7.00 -17.22
N LEU A 65 4.11 7.82 -17.04
CA LEU A 65 3.67 8.79 -18.05
C LEU A 65 4.67 9.93 -18.29
N ARG A 66 5.46 10.30 -17.27
CA ARG A 66 6.48 11.35 -17.39
C ARG A 66 7.76 10.86 -18.07
N HIS A 67 8.01 9.55 -18.17
CA HIS A 67 9.19 8.96 -18.84
C HIS A 67 8.79 7.85 -19.83
N PRO A 68 8.11 8.18 -20.94
CA PRO A 68 7.65 7.17 -21.91
C PRO A 68 8.78 6.42 -22.68
N TYR A 69 10.05 6.81 -22.50
CA TYR A 69 11.19 6.29 -23.27
C TYR A 69 12.40 5.86 -22.42
N SER A 70 12.26 5.70 -21.12
CA SER A 70 13.35 5.18 -20.28
C SER A 70 13.32 3.64 -20.25
N ARG A 71 13.70 3.03 -21.37
CA ARG A 71 14.13 1.62 -21.44
C ARG A 71 15.59 1.56 -21.83
#